data_AF-A0A846GJ19-F1
#
_entry.id   AF-A0A846GJ19-F1
#
_cell.length_a   1.000
_cell.length_b   1.000
_cell.length_c   1.000
_cell.angle_alpha   90.00
_cell.angle_beta   90.00
_cell.angle_gamma   90.00
#
_symmetry.space_group_name_H-M   'P 1'
#
loop_
_entity.id
_entity.type
_entity.pdbx_description
1 polymer ?
#
loop_
_entity_poly.entity_id
_entity_poly.type
_entity_poly.pdbx_seq_one_letter_code
_entity_poly.pdbx_strand_id
1 'polypeptide(L)'
;MLLLYCSAKSIVNSAIIARLVFGELVNQPETVREARRIIAPKIWAFFLALFLLFLMEMGIWLCFSMVIGIVAGILTAIMENPAQQIVGILAFLGLIVIILFPIFLNFYLRLLIRFFIIDIPLAVEENITATQTIGRSWELIKGYVGRIFVILIVGVLITIPIGIIVQIIATEIKGILLTTVPTPSTDPSFQILSFLIRYIIGLLYQFHKILQSVTTQLIWQQLRKATGKEKHKY
;
A
#
# COMPACT_ATOMS: atom_id res chain seq x y z
N MET A 1 -23.94 0.74 -5.07
CA MET A 1 -23.75 1.26 -6.45
C MET A 1 -22.94 2.57 -6.47
N LEU A 2 -23.36 3.60 -5.73
CA LEU A 2 -22.74 4.93 -5.79
C LEU A 2 -21.24 4.94 -5.40
N LEU A 3 -20.85 4.20 -4.36
CA LEU A 3 -19.45 4.04 -3.95
C LEU A 3 -18.58 3.38 -5.04
N LEU A 4 -19.06 2.29 -5.65
CA LEU A 4 -18.33 1.59 -6.72
C LEU A 4 -18.12 2.50 -7.94
N TYR A 5 -19.15 3.25 -8.31
CA TYR A 5 -19.07 4.22 -9.39
C TYR A 5 -18.10 5.37 -9.07
N CYS A 6 -18.15 5.92 -7.85
CA CYS A 6 -17.22 6.95 -7.39
C CYS A 6 -15.76 6.46 -7.41
N SER A 7 -15.51 5.25 -6.91
CA SER A 7 -14.18 4.64 -6.94
C SER A 7 -13.68 4.46 -8.38
N ALA A 8 -14.50 3.86 -9.25
CA ALA A 8 -14.15 3.65 -10.66
C ALA A 8 -13.87 4.98 -11.40
N LYS A 9 -14.65 6.03 -11.10
CA LYS A 9 -14.43 7.37 -11.66
C LYS A 9 -13.14 8.02 -11.15
N SER A 10 -12.79 7.81 -9.88
CA SER A 10 -11.51 8.25 -9.30
C SER A 10 -10.31 7.58 -9.97
N ILE A 11 -10.41 6.27 -10.22
CA ILE A 11 -9.38 5.49 -10.93
C ILE A 11 -9.21 6.02 -12.36
N VAL A 12 -10.30 6.22 -13.10
CA VAL A 12 -10.24 6.80 -14.46
C VAL A 12 -9.59 8.18 -14.47
N ASN A 13 -9.89 9.04 -13.51
CA ASN A 13 -9.24 10.35 -13.42
C ASN A 13 -7.73 10.22 -13.17
N SER A 14 -7.30 9.28 -12.33
CA SER A 14 -5.88 9.00 -12.08
C SER A 14 -5.19 8.47 -13.34
N ALA A 15 -5.84 7.58 -14.08
CA ALA A 15 -5.36 7.06 -15.36
C ALA A 15 -5.26 8.14 -16.45
N ILE A 16 -6.20 9.10 -16.49
CA ILE A 16 -6.12 10.26 -17.39
C ILE A 16 -4.88 11.10 -17.07
N ILE A 17 -4.62 11.40 -15.79
CA ILE A 17 -3.42 12.14 -15.39
C ILE A 17 -2.15 11.38 -15.81
N ALA A 18 -2.10 10.06 -15.57
CA ALA A 18 -0.97 9.24 -15.97
C ALA A 18 -0.74 9.26 -17.49
N ARG A 19 -1.80 9.17 -18.31
CA ARG A 19 -1.71 9.26 -19.77
C ARG A 19 -1.21 10.63 -20.24
N LEU A 20 -1.73 11.72 -19.67
CA LEU A 20 -1.28 13.08 -20.01
C LEU A 20 0.20 13.28 -19.66
N VAL A 21 0.62 12.89 -18.46
CA VAL A 21 2.03 12.97 -18.04
C VAL A 21 2.91 12.09 -18.93
N PHE A 22 2.43 10.92 -19.34
CA PHE A 22 3.14 10.05 -20.28
C PHE A 22 3.25 10.68 -21.67
N GLY A 23 2.17 11.29 -22.18
CA GLY A 23 2.17 12.02 -23.46
C GLY A 23 3.22 13.13 -23.48
N GLU A 24 3.30 13.93 -22.41
CA GLU A 24 4.36 14.93 -22.23
C GLU A 24 5.77 14.30 -22.24
N LEU A 25 5.94 13.13 -21.60
CA LEU A 25 7.24 12.44 -21.56
C LEU A 25 7.67 11.85 -22.92
N VAL A 26 6.73 11.54 -23.80
CA VAL A 26 6.99 10.98 -25.15
C VAL A 26 6.91 12.07 -26.24
N ASN A 27 6.82 13.35 -25.86
CA ASN A 27 6.65 14.49 -26.77
C ASN A 27 5.41 14.36 -27.69
N GLN A 28 4.35 13.72 -27.18
CA GLN A 28 3.05 13.59 -27.83
C GLN A 28 1.97 14.12 -26.87
N PRO A 29 1.89 15.45 -26.69
CA PRO A 29 0.93 16.05 -25.77
C PRO A 29 -0.49 15.81 -26.29
N GLU A 30 -1.31 15.14 -25.48
CA GLU A 30 -2.73 14.94 -25.73
C GLU A 30 -3.55 15.95 -24.93
N THR A 31 -4.68 16.39 -25.46
CA THR A 31 -5.60 17.22 -24.68
C THR A 31 -6.36 16.39 -23.65
N VAL A 32 -6.77 17.02 -22.53
CA VAL A 32 -7.60 16.37 -21.49
C VAL A 32 -8.89 15.78 -22.08
N ARG A 33 -9.44 16.42 -23.11
CA ARG A 33 -10.67 15.98 -23.78
C ARG A 33 -10.45 14.71 -24.59
N GLU A 34 -9.33 14.60 -25.31
CA GLU A 34 -8.94 13.41 -26.07
C GLU A 34 -8.66 12.23 -25.14
N ALA A 35 -7.84 12.44 -24.11
CA ALA A 35 -7.54 11.40 -23.12
C ALA A 35 -8.82 10.88 -22.44
N ARG A 36 -9.75 11.77 -22.08
CA ARG A 36 -11.05 11.37 -21.49
C ARG A 36 -11.92 10.59 -22.48
N ARG A 37 -11.93 10.95 -23.76
CA ARG A 37 -12.72 10.24 -24.79
C ARG A 37 -12.24 8.79 -24.96
N ILE A 38 -10.94 8.55 -24.85
CA ILE A 38 -10.34 7.22 -24.99
C ILE A 38 -10.52 6.37 -23.71
N ILE A 39 -10.33 6.96 -22.53
CA ILE A 39 -10.31 6.22 -21.26
C ILE A 39 -11.71 6.03 -20.66
N ALA A 40 -12.62 6.99 -20.79
CA ALA A 40 -13.96 6.92 -20.20
C ALA A 40 -14.75 5.62 -20.52
N PRO A 41 -14.75 5.09 -21.77
CA PRO A 41 -15.44 3.83 -22.05
C PRO A 41 -14.80 2.61 -21.38
N LYS A 42 -13.53 2.69 -20.96
CA LYS A 42 -12.79 1.61 -20.30
C LYS A 42 -12.99 1.54 -18.77
N ILE A 43 -13.88 2.36 -18.18
CA ILE A 43 -14.08 2.42 -16.72
C ILE A 43 -14.29 1.05 -16.06
N TRP A 44 -15.05 0.17 -16.70
CA TRP A 44 -15.31 -1.18 -16.21
C TRP A 44 -14.10 -2.10 -16.34
N ALA A 45 -13.26 -1.91 -17.36
CA ALA A 45 -12.02 -2.65 -17.49
C ALA A 45 -11.02 -2.28 -16.38
N PHE A 46 -10.93 -0.99 -16.02
CA PHE A 46 -10.12 -0.53 -14.89
C PHE A 46 -10.62 -1.12 -13.57
N PHE A 47 -11.94 -1.05 -13.35
CA PHE A 47 -12.55 -1.61 -12.16
C PHE A 47 -12.31 -3.13 -12.07
N LEU A 48 -12.47 -3.86 -13.17
CA LEU A 48 -12.25 -5.30 -13.21
C LEU A 48 -10.78 -5.66 -12.98
N ALA A 49 -9.84 -4.91 -13.55
CA ALA A 49 -8.40 -5.14 -13.34
C ALA A 49 -8.02 -5.00 -11.86
N LEU A 50 -8.51 -3.94 -11.20
CA LEU A 50 -8.29 -3.72 -9.77
C LEU A 50 -9.04 -4.73 -8.89
N PHE A 51 -10.25 -5.14 -9.30
CA PHE A 51 -10.99 -6.18 -8.61
C PHE A 51 -10.27 -7.54 -8.67
N LEU A 52 -9.70 -7.90 -9.83
CA LEU A 52 -8.88 -9.10 -9.98
C LEU A 52 -7.60 -9.02 -9.12
N LEU A 53 -6.95 -7.86 -9.09
CA LEU A 53 -5.80 -7.63 -8.21
C LEU A 53 -6.20 -7.79 -6.73
N PHE A 54 -7.32 -7.18 -6.32
CA PHE A 54 -7.85 -7.34 -4.97
C PHE A 54 -8.14 -8.81 -4.62
N LEU A 55 -8.72 -9.58 -5.56
CA LEU A 55 -9.00 -11.00 -5.35
C LEU A 55 -7.71 -11.82 -5.20
N MET A 56 -6.67 -11.49 -5.99
CA MET A 56 -5.34 -12.10 -5.89
C MET A 56 -4.69 -11.80 -4.53
N GLU A 57 -4.73 -10.54 -4.11
CA GLU A 57 -4.24 -10.07 -2.81
C GLU A 57 -4.93 -10.80 -1.66
N MET A 58 -6.26 -10.89 -1.71
CA MET A 58 -7.06 -11.63 -0.73
C MET A 58 -6.67 -13.10 -0.70
N GLY A 59 -6.47 -13.74 -1.86
CA GLY A 59 -6.04 -15.13 -1.96
C GLY A 59 -4.69 -15.38 -1.29
N ILE A 60 -3.71 -14.49 -1.50
CA ILE A 60 -2.37 -14.62 -0.90
C ILE A 60 -2.44 -14.49 0.62
N TRP A 61 -3.17 -13.50 1.14
CA TRP A 61 -3.37 -13.30 2.58
C TRP A 61 -4.14 -14.47 3.22
N LEU A 62 -5.12 -15.02 2.51
CA LEU A 62 -5.86 -16.19 2.95
C LEU A 62 -4.93 -17.41 3.05
N CYS A 63 -4.14 -17.70 2.01
CA CYS A 63 -3.18 -18.81 2.04
C CYS A 63 -2.18 -18.67 3.19
N PHE A 64 -1.63 -17.47 3.40
CA PHE A 64 -0.69 -17.21 4.49
C PHE A 64 -1.34 -17.41 5.87
N SER A 65 -2.54 -16.89 6.08
CA SER A 65 -3.26 -17.04 7.36
C SER A 65 -3.69 -18.49 7.62
N MET A 66 -4.08 -19.24 6.58
CA MET A 66 -4.38 -20.67 6.70
C MET A 66 -3.16 -21.47 7.13
N VAL A 67 -1.98 -21.22 6.57
CA VAL A 67 -0.74 -21.91 6.97
C VAL A 67 -0.44 -21.64 8.45
N ILE A 68 -0.53 -20.38 8.89
CA ILE A 68 -0.32 -20.02 10.30
C ILE A 68 -1.35 -20.70 11.20
N GLY A 69 -2.63 -20.65 10.82
CA GLY A 69 -3.73 -21.22 11.59
C GLY A 69 -3.63 -22.74 11.75
N ILE A 70 -3.27 -23.46 10.68
CA ILE A 70 -3.08 -24.91 10.71
C ILE A 70 -1.93 -25.28 11.65
N VAL A 71 -0.78 -24.63 11.52
CA VAL A 71 0.38 -24.94 12.38
C VAL A 71 0.09 -24.60 13.84
N ALA A 72 -0.56 -23.47 14.11
CA ALA A 72 -0.99 -23.11 15.46
C ALA A 72 -1.98 -24.15 16.03
N GLY A 73 -2.96 -24.61 15.22
CA GLY A 73 -3.92 -25.63 15.62
C GLY A 73 -3.25 -26.97 15.95
N ILE A 74 -2.29 -27.42 15.14
CA ILE A 74 -1.51 -28.64 15.39
C ILE A 74 -0.72 -28.53 16.70
N LEU A 75 -0.05 -27.40 16.93
CA LEU A 75 0.71 -27.16 18.15
C LEU A 75 -0.19 -27.22 19.40
N THR A 76 -1.39 -26.64 19.33
CA THR A 76 -2.36 -26.73 20.44
C THR A 76 -2.91 -28.13 20.65
N ALA A 77 -3.04 -28.93 19.59
CA ALA A 77 -3.59 -30.29 19.69
C ALA A 77 -2.60 -31.31 20.27
N ILE A 78 -1.29 -31.10 20.09
CA ILE A 78 -0.24 -32.01 20.59
C ILE A 78 0.07 -31.76 22.08
N MET A 79 -0.20 -30.56 22.58
CA MET A 79 0.14 -30.18 23.95
C MET A 79 -1.05 -30.39 24.88
N GLU A 80 -0.91 -31.30 25.85
CA GLU A 80 -1.99 -31.64 26.80
C GLU A 80 -2.18 -30.61 27.92
N ASN A 81 -1.10 -29.93 28.32
CA ASN A 81 -1.14 -28.99 29.45
C ASN A 81 -1.37 -27.54 28.98
N PRO A 82 -2.36 -26.81 29.54
CA PRO A 82 -2.64 -25.42 29.19
C PRO A 82 -1.45 -24.46 29.33
N ALA A 83 -0.58 -24.68 30.32
CA ALA A 83 0.61 -23.85 30.52
C ALA A 83 1.65 -24.09 29.40
N GLN A 84 1.79 -25.33 28.94
CA GLN A 84 2.68 -25.68 27.83
C GLN A 84 2.14 -25.16 26.49
N GLN A 85 0.82 -25.19 26.29
CA GLN A 85 0.16 -24.62 25.10
C GLN A 85 0.48 -23.12 24.96
N ILE A 86 0.37 -22.35 26.05
CA ILE A 86 0.67 -20.90 26.02
C ILE A 86 2.12 -20.65 25.62
N VAL A 87 3.07 -21.36 26.25
CA VAL A 87 4.49 -21.23 25.94
C VAL A 87 4.79 -21.65 24.49
N GLY A 88 4.19 -22.74 24.02
CA GLY A 88 4.32 -23.21 22.64
C GLY A 88 3.79 -22.22 21.61
N ILE A 89 2.61 -21.65 21.84
CA ILE A 89 2.02 -20.61 20.98
C ILE A 89 2.90 -19.36 20.96
N LEU A 90 3.40 -18.90 22.11
CA LEU A 90 4.26 -17.72 22.18
C LEU A 90 5.59 -17.94 21.45
N ALA A 91 6.22 -19.12 21.61
CA ALA A 91 7.43 -19.48 20.88
C ALA A 91 7.18 -19.52 19.35
N PHE A 92 6.04 -20.08 18.93
CA PHE A 92 5.65 -20.12 17.52
C PHE A 92 5.35 -18.73 16.94
N LEU A 93 4.65 -17.87 17.67
CA LEU A 93 4.43 -16.48 17.29
C LEU A 93 5.76 -15.72 17.17
N GLY A 94 6.71 -15.95 18.10
CA GLY A 94 8.06 -15.43 18.00
C GLY A 94 8.76 -15.84 16.71
N LEU A 95 8.67 -17.13 16.35
CA LEU A 95 9.22 -17.66 15.09
C LEU A 95 8.56 -17.01 13.86
N ILE A 96 7.23 -16.83 13.88
CA ILE A 96 6.50 -16.16 12.80
C ILE A 96 7.03 -14.74 12.61
N VAL A 97 7.11 -13.97 13.70
CA VAL A 97 7.50 -12.56 13.63
C VAL A 97 8.96 -12.39 13.17
N ILE A 98 9.87 -13.27 13.61
CA ILE A 98 11.30 -13.14 13.32
C ILE A 98 11.66 -13.71 11.95
N ILE A 99 11.02 -14.79 11.50
CA ILE A 99 11.44 -15.53 10.30
C ILE A 99 10.39 -15.51 9.20
N LEU A 100 9.20 -16.07 9.45
CA LEU A 100 8.20 -16.27 8.39
C LEU A 100 7.63 -14.96 7.87
N PHE A 101 7.39 -14.00 8.76
CA PHE A 101 6.79 -12.72 8.41
C PHE A 101 7.73 -11.86 7.54
N PRO A 102 9.04 -11.69 7.83
CA PRO A 102 9.95 -10.98 6.93
C PRO A 102 10.09 -11.65 5.56
N ILE A 103 10.12 -12.99 5.50
CA ILE A 103 10.18 -13.74 4.24
C ILE A 103 8.92 -13.49 3.41
N PHE A 104 7.74 -13.64 4.05
CA PHE A 104 6.46 -13.37 3.41
C PHE A 104 6.37 -11.91 2.95
N LEU A 105 6.76 -10.96 3.80
CA LEU A 105 6.73 -9.53 3.48
C LEU A 105 7.64 -9.21 2.29
N ASN A 106 8.86 -9.76 2.23
CA ASN A 106 9.75 -9.58 1.09
C ASN A 106 9.15 -10.18 -0.20
N PHE A 107 8.56 -11.37 -0.14
CA PHE A 107 7.87 -11.96 -1.28
C PHE A 107 6.69 -11.10 -1.73
N TYR A 108 5.84 -10.70 -0.78
CA TYR A 108 4.64 -9.91 -0.99
C TYR A 108 4.94 -8.53 -1.60
N LEU A 109 5.93 -7.81 -1.07
CA LEU A 109 6.34 -6.51 -1.61
C LEU A 109 6.87 -6.62 -3.05
N ARG A 110 7.65 -7.66 -3.35
CA ARG A 110 8.15 -7.90 -4.72
C ARG A 110 7.01 -8.22 -5.69
N LEU A 111 5.97 -8.88 -5.19
CA LEU A 111 4.78 -9.16 -5.98
C LEU A 111 3.99 -7.86 -6.25
N LEU A 112 3.72 -7.06 -5.21
CA LEU A 112 3.03 -5.78 -5.34
C LEU A 112 3.70 -4.82 -6.33
N ILE A 113 5.04 -4.76 -6.31
CA ILE A 113 5.81 -3.94 -7.24
C ILE A 113 5.47 -4.26 -8.70
N ARG A 114 5.24 -5.54 -9.03
CA ARG A 114 4.94 -5.97 -10.42
C ARG A 114 3.58 -5.47 -10.90
N PHE A 115 2.67 -5.16 -9.99
CA PHE A 115 1.32 -4.67 -10.30
C PHE A 115 1.16 -3.16 -10.10
N PHE A 116 2.23 -2.46 -9.69
CA PHE A 116 2.18 -1.03 -9.37
C PHE A 116 1.82 -0.14 -10.56
N ILE A 117 2.04 -0.62 -11.80
CA ILE A 117 1.75 0.14 -13.03
C ILE A 117 0.58 -0.44 -13.82
N ILE A 118 -0.30 -1.25 -13.21
CA ILE A 118 -1.42 -1.89 -13.92
C ILE A 118 -2.30 -0.90 -14.68
N ASP A 119 -2.40 0.35 -14.21
CA ASP A 119 -3.21 1.39 -14.86
C ASP A 119 -2.61 1.89 -16.18
N ILE A 120 -1.28 1.80 -16.36
CA ILE A 120 -0.59 2.35 -17.53
C ILE A 120 -0.88 1.55 -18.80
N PRO A 121 -0.70 0.22 -18.86
CA PRO A 121 -1.03 -0.55 -20.06
C PRO A 121 -2.49 -0.38 -20.47
N LEU A 122 -3.42 -0.33 -19.51
CA LEU A 122 -4.85 -0.18 -19.82
C LEU A 122 -5.20 1.22 -20.32
N ALA A 123 -4.49 2.25 -19.83
CA ALA A 123 -4.64 3.62 -20.27
C ALA A 123 -4.03 3.86 -21.65
N VAL A 124 -2.89 3.23 -21.97
CA VAL A 124 -2.10 3.51 -23.18
C VAL A 124 -2.46 2.56 -24.32
N GLU A 125 -2.51 1.26 -24.08
CA GLU A 125 -2.75 0.25 -25.13
C GLU A 125 -4.25 0.17 -25.48
N GLU A 126 -4.56 0.12 -26.77
CA GLU A 126 -5.92 -0.05 -27.27
C GLU A 126 -6.35 -1.52 -27.26
N ASN A 127 -7.63 -1.78 -27.00
CA ASN A 127 -8.22 -3.13 -27.04
C ASN A 127 -7.62 -4.19 -26.11
N ILE A 128 -7.04 -3.80 -24.97
CA ILE A 128 -6.57 -4.76 -23.96
C ILE A 128 -7.65 -5.05 -22.92
N THR A 129 -7.75 -6.31 -22.50
CA THR A 129 -8.66 -6.74 -21.43
C THR A 129 -8.01 -6.59 -20.04
N ALA A 130 -8.82 -6.60 -18.98
CA ALA A 130 -8.35 -6.49 -17.60
C ALA A 130 -7.32 -7.58 -17.22
N THR A 131 -7.53 -8.83 -17.66
CA THR A 131 -6.62 -9.95 -17.41
C THR A 131 -5.31 -9.80 -18.18
N GLN A 132 -5.36 -9.37 -19.44
CA GLN A 132 -4.16 -9.11 -20.25
C GLN A 132 -3.33 -7.96 -19.65
N THR A 133 -3.99 -6.96 -19.06
CA THR A 133 -3.33 -5.83 -18.37
C THR A 133 -2.42 -6.31 -17.24
N ILE A 134 -2.87 -7.28 -16.45
CA ILE A 134 -2.09 -7.85 -15.34
C ILE A 134 -0.80 -8.49 -15.88
N GLY A 135 -0.92 -9.36 -16.89
CA GLY A 135 0.24 -9.99 -17.53
C GLY A 135 1.20 -8.96 -18.13
N ARG A 136 0.65 -7.92 -18.78
CA ARG A 136 1.45 -6.86 -19.39
C ARG A 136 2.23 -6.04 -18.35
N SER A 137 1.58 -5.67 -17.25
CA SER A 137 2.22 -4.94 -16.14
C SER A 137 3.41 -5.72 -15.56
N TRP A 138 3.27 -7.04 -15.48
CA TRP A 138 4.30 -7.93 -14.99
C TRP A 138 5.54 -7.96 -15.90
N GLU A 139 5.33 -8.06 -17.22
CA GLU A 139 6.42 -8.04 -18.20
C GLU A 139 7.23 -6.74 -18.16
N LEU A 140 6.52 -5.61 -18.08
CA LEU A 140 7.13 -4.28 -18.06
C LEU A 140 8.05 -4.07 -16.84
N ILE A 141 7.73 -4.67 -15.69
CA ILE A 141 8.47 -4.48 -14.44
C ILE A 141 9.52 -5.57 -14.18
N LYS A 142 9.46 -6.73 -14.86
CA LYS A 142 10.30 -7.91 -14.59
C LYS A 142 11.81 -7.61 -14.43
N GLY A 143 12.35 -6.68 -15.23
CA GLY A 143 13.76 -6.27 -15.19
C GLY A 143 14.13 -5.21 -14.13
N TYR A 144 13.14 -4.55 -13.54
CA TYR A 144 13.34 -3.39 -12.65
C TYR A 144 12.87 -3.59 -11.21
N VAL A 145 12.29 -4.77 -10.88
CA VAL A 145 11.74 -5.08 -9.53
C VAL A 145 12.72 -4.71 -8.42
N GLY A 146 13.99 -5.11 -8.53
CA GLY A 146 15.00 -4.85 -7.50
C GLY A 146 15.28 -3.36 -7.29
N ARG A 147 15.35 -2.58 -8.38
CA ARG A 147 15.58 -1.13 -8.29
C ARG A 147 14.40 -0.42 -7.63
N ILE A 148 13.18 -0.77 -8.03
CA ILE A 148 11.96 -0.22 -7.45
C ILE A 148 11.86 -0.62 -5.97
N PHE A 149 12.20 -1.86 -5.63
CA PHE A 149 12.20 -2.35 -4.24
C PHE A 149 13.14 -1.55 -3.35
N VAL A 150 14.37 -1.26 -3.80
CA VAL A 150 15.31 -0.42 -3.03
C VAL A 150 14.78 0.99 -2.85
N ILE A 151 14.20 1.61 -3.89
CA ILE A 151 13.60 2.94 -3.79
C ILE A 151 12.46 2.94 -2.75
N LEU A 152 11.60 1.93 -2.76
CA LEU A 152 10.51 1.78 -1.79
C LEU A 152 11.04 1.56 -0.36
N ILE A 153 12.08 0.74 -0.19
CA ILE A 153 12.74 0.55 1.12
C ILE A 153 13.27 1.88 1.65
N VAL A 154 13.97 2.66 0.80
CA VAL A 154 14.51 3.96 1.20
C VAL A 154 13.37 4.91 1.60
N GLY A 155 12.28 4.95 0.82
CA GLY A 155 11.09 5.74 1.16
C GLY A 155 10.47 5.35 2.51
N VAL A 156 10.32 4.04 2.76
CA VAL A 156 9.83 3.53 4.05
C VAL A 156 10.80 3.90 5.18
N LEU A 157 12.10 3.76 4.96
CA LEU A 157 13.13 4.05 5.96
C LEU A 157 13.12 5.52 6.40
N ILE A 158 12.90 6.44 5.45
CA ILE A 158 12.72 7.88 5.75
C ILE A 158 11.46 8.12 6.59
N THR A 159 10.42 7.30 6.42
CA THR A 159 9.15 7.45 7.14
C THR A 159 9.21 6.87 8.57
N ILE A 160 10.07 5.89 8.83
CA ILE A 160 10.17 5.21 10.14
C ILE A 160 10.46 6.18 11.31
N PRO A 161 11.46 7.07 11.26
CA PRO A 161 11.75 8.00 12.36
C PRO A 161 10.56 8.88 12.74
N ILE A 162 9.83 9.35 11.73
CA ILE A 162 8.65 10.18 11.92
C ILE A 162 7.54 9.36 12.59
N GLY A 163 7.34 8.12 12.15
CA GLY A 163 6.41 7.20 12.78
C GLY A 163 6.73 6.95 14.26
N ILE A 164 8.02 6.80 14.60
CA ILE A 164 8.48 6.63 15.98
C ILE A 164 8.15 7.88 16.82
N ILE A 165 8.47 9.07 16.33
CA ILE A 165 8.18 10.34 17.03
C ILE A 165 6.67 10.48 17.30
N VAL A 166 5.82 10.19 16.30
CA VAL A 166 4.36 10.26 16.46
C VAL A 166 3.87 9.24 17.51
N GLN A 167 4.42 8.03 17.54
CA GLN A 167 4.06 7.02 18.54
C GLN A 167 4.50 7.41 19.95
N ILE A 168 5.69 8.01 20.10
CA ILE A 168 6.16 8.56 21.38
C ILE A 168 5.16 9.62 21.87
N ILE A 169 4.86 10.62 21.04
CA ILE A 169 3.89 11.68 21.39
C ILE A 169 2.54 11.08 21.80
N ALA A 170 2.01 10.10 21.04
CA ALA A 170 0.75 9.44 21.36
C ALA A 170 0.79 8.70 22.71
N THR A 171 1.93 8.09 23.04
CA THR A 171 2.13 7.37 24.31
C THR A 171 2.20 8.34 25.48
N GLU A 172 2.92 9.46 25.32
CA GLU A 172 3.00 10.50 26.36
C GLU A 172 1.64 11.16 26.62
N ILE A 173 0.87 11.50 25.58
CA ILE A 173 -0.49 12.05 25.73
C ILE A 173 -1.38 11.10 26.53
N LYS A 174 -1.31 9.79 26.24
CA LYS A 174 -2.06 8.77 27.01
C LYS A 174 -1.60 8.74 28.48
N GLY A 175 -0.29 8.82 28.73
CA GLY A 175 0.27 8.89 30.07
C GLY A 175 -0.27 10.07 30.87
N ILE A 176 -0.27 11.27 30.27
CA ILE A 176 -0.83 12.48 30.89
C ILE A 176 -2.32 12.31 31.17
N LEU A 177 -3.09 11.74 30.24
CA LEU A 177 -4.52 11.50 30.43
C LEU A 177 -4.82 10.61 31.65
N LEU A 178 -4.02 9.54 31.83
CA LEU A 178 -4.15 8.60 32.97
C LEU A 178 -3.88 9.28 34.32
N THR A 179 -3.02 10.30 34.35
CA THR A 179 -2.69 11.04 35.58
C THR A 179 -3.65 12.19 35.87
N THR A 180 -4.30 12.74 34.85
CA THR A 180 -5.15 13.94 34.96
C THR A 180 -6.63 13.60 35.17
N VAL A 181 -7.10 12.49 34.58
CA VAL A 181 -8.48 12.05 34.69
C VAL A 181 -8.57 11.00 35.81
N PRO A 182 -9.31 11.25 36.90
CA PRO A 182 -9.49 10.30 37.99
C PRO A 182 -10.53 9.22 37.61
N THR A 183 -10.32 8.54 36.49
CA THR A 183 -11.11 7.38 36.07
C THR A 183 -10.19 6.17 35.95
N PRO A 184 -10.62 4.98 36.39
CA PRO A 184 -9.82 3.78 36.24
C PRO A 184 -9.63 3.49 34.74
N SER A 185 -8.43 3.03 34.37
CA SER A 185 -8.07 2.75 32.98
C SER A 185 -8.93 1.66 32.31
N THR A 186 -9.69 0.91 33.10
CA THR A 186 -10.64 -0.11 32.65
C THR A 186 -12.03 0.45 32.35
N ASP A 187 -12.31 1.72 32.65
CA ASP A 187 -13.59 2.35 32.35
C ASP A 187 -13.82 2.40 30.83
N PRO A 188 -14.96 1.91 30.31
CA PRO A 188 -15.31 1.99 28.90
C PRO A 188 -15.19 3.40 28.31
N SER A 189 -15.55 4.44 29.06
CA SER A 189 -15.51 5.83 28.60
C SER A 189 -14.08 6.31 28.36
N PHE A 190 -13.16 5.92 29.24
CA PHE A 190 -11.73 6.22 29.13
C PHE A 190 -11.08 5.47 27.95
N GLN A 191 -11.48 4.21 27.73
CA GLN A 191 -10.99 3.40 26.60
C GLN A 191 -11.47 3.96 25.26
N ILE A 192 -12.73 4.41 25.18
CA ILE A 192 -13.27 5.06 23.97
C ILE A 192 -12.52 6.37 23.70
N LEU A 193 -12.31 7.21 24.70
CA LEU A 193 -11.56 8.46 24.54
C LEU A 193 -10.11 8.21 24.08
N SER A 194 -9.43 7.25 24.70
CA SER A 194 -8.08 6.84 24.33
C SER A 194 -8.01 6.30 22.89
N PHE A 195 -9.01 5.51 22.50
CA PHE A 195 -9.14 5.02 21.14
C PHE A 195 -9.33 6.15 20.14
N LEU A 196 -10.22 7.11 20.42
CA LEU A 196 -10.48 8.26 19.56
C LEU A 196 -9.24 9.15 19.38
N ILE A 197 -8.51 9.44 20.47
CA ILE A 197 -7.25 10.20 20.40
C ILE A 197 -6.23 9.47 19.53
N ARG A 198 -6.05 8.16 19.75
CA ARG A 198 -5.11 7.35 18.97
C ARG A 198 -5.53 7.24 17.50
N TYR A 199 -6.82 7.19 17.23
CA TYR A 199 -7.38 7.20 15.88
C TYR A 199 -7.12 8.53 15.17
N ILE A 200 -7.35 9.68 15.84
CA ILE A 200 -7.09 11.02 15.28
C ILE A 200 -5.60 11.20 14.98
N ILE A 201 -4.71 10.85 15.91
CA ILE A 201 -3.26 10.90 15.70
C ILE A 201 -2.86 9.97 14.54
N GLY A 202 -3.47 8.78 14.46
CA GLY A 202 -3.30 7.86 13.34
C GLY A 202 -3.71 8.47 12.00
N LEU A 203 -4.85 9.16 11.93
CA LEU A 203 -5.30 9.85 10.72
C LEU A 203 -4.34 10.97 10.31
N LEU A 204 -3.85 11.77 11.26
CA LEU A 204 -2.85 12.81 11.00
C LEU A 204 -1.56 12.23 10.43
N TYR A 205 -1.10 11.08 10.97
CA TYR A 205 0.05 10.36 10.45
C TYR A 205 -0.17 9.84 9.03
N GLN A 206 -1.35 9.29 8.72
CA GLN A 206 -1.68 8.86 7.35
C GLN A 206 -1.76 10.05 6.40
N PHE A 207 -2.28 11.19 6.84
CA PHE A 207 -2.30 12.41 6.06
C PHE A 207 -0.88 12.92 5.75
N HIS A 208 0.01 12.89 6.75
CA HIS A 208 1.43 13.19 6.54
C HIS A 208 2.09 12.28 5.49
N LYS A 209 1.79 10.98 5.51
CA LYS A 209 2.27 10.03 4.50
C LYS A 209 1.82 10.39 3.08
N ILE A 210 0.56 10.82 2.91
CA ILE A 210 0.03 11.26 1.62
C ILE A 210 0.75 12.54 1.15
N LEU A 211 0.98 13.51 2.04
CA LEU A 211 1.77 14.71 1.74
C LEU A 211 3.21 14.38 1.33
N GLN A 212 3.84 13.42 2.01
CA GLN A 212 5.18 12.97 1.64
C GLN A 212 5.22 12.30 0.27
N SER A 213 4.23 11.48 -0.09
CA SER A 213 4.21 10.83 -1.40
C SER A 213 4.07 11.84 -2.54
N VAL A 214 3.25 12.88 -2.34
CA VAL A 214 3.09 13.98 -3.31
C VAL A 214 4.37 14.82 -3.42
N THR A 215 4.98 15.18 -2.28
CA THR A 215 6.19 16.02 -2.27
C THR A 215 7.42 15.28 -2.80
N THR A 216 7.60 13.99 -2.51
CA THR A 216 8.69 13.20 -3.11
C THR A 216 8.53 13.05 -4.62
N GLN A 217 7.30 12.90 -5.13
CA GLN A 217 7.06 12.92 -6.58
C GLN A 217 7.40 14.27 -7.20
N LEU A 218 7.00 15.38 -6.56
CA LEU A 218 7.30 16.73 -7.03
C LEU A 218 8.81 17.03 -7.00
N ILE A 219 9.49 16.70 -5.90
CA ILE A 219 10.94 16.89 -5.77
C ILE A 219 11.68 16.06 -6.82
N TRP A 220 11.25 14.81 -7.07
CA TRP A 220 11.86 13.97 -8.10
C TRP A 220 11.67 14.54 -9.52
N GLN A 221 10.48 15.09 -9.82
CA GLN A 221 10.23 15.79 -11.08
C GLN A 221 11.11 17.05 -11.23
N GLN A 222 11.27 17.83 -10.17
CA GLN A 222 12.10 19.05 -10.18
C GLN A 222 13.60 18.71 -10.30
N LEU A 223 14.07 17.70 -9.58
CA LEU A 223 15.46 17.21 -9.70
C LEU A 223 15.74 16.66 -11.10
N ARG A 224 14.77 15.97 -11.73
CA ARG A 224 14.89 15.50 -13.11
C ARG A 224 14.99 16.65 -14.11
N LYS A 225 14.25 17.74 -13.90
CA LYS A 225 14.37 18.97 -14.71
C LYS A 225 15.71 19.67 -14.47
N ALA A 226 16.15 19.79 -13.22
CA ALA A 226 17.41 20.44 -12.85
C ALA A 226 18.67 19.67 -13.28
N THR A 227 18.60 18.35 -13.40
CA THR A 227 19.75 17.50 -13.79
C THR A 227 19.95 17.38 -15.30
N GLY A 228 19.24 18.15 -16.13
CA GLY A 228 19.66 18.43 -17.50
C GLY A 228 19.91 17.20 -18.38
N LYS A 229 19.03 16.19 -18.32
CA LYS A 229 18.92 15.21 -19.42
C LYS A 229 18.00 15.69 -20.54
N GLU A 230 17.71 16.98 -20.61
CA GLU A 230 17.65 17.69 -21.88
C GLU A 230 19.08 17.91 -22.40
N LYS A 231 19.72 16.84 -22.88
CA LYS A 231 20.68 17.03 -23.97
C LYS A 231 19.92 16.77 -25.24
N HIS A 232 19.51 17.87 -25.86
CA HIS A 232 19.55 18.05 -27.29
C HIS A 232 20.55 17.08 -27.94
N LYS A 233 20.02 16.08 -28.61
CA LYS A 233 20.66 15.55 -29.80
C LYS A 233 19.57 15.47 -30.85
N TYR A 234 19.67 16.44 -31.75
CA TYR A 234 19.10 16.46 -33.09
C TYR A 234 19.13 15.07 -33.72
#